data_AF-A0A7K6L9F1-F1
#
_entry.id   AF-A0A7K6L9F1-F1
#
_cell.length_a   1.000
_cell.length_b   1.000
_cell.length_c   1.000
_cell.angle_alpha   90.00
_cell.angle_beta   90.00
_cell.angle_gamma   90.00
#
_symmetry.space_group_name_H-M   'P 1'
#
loop_
_entity.id
_entity.type
_entity.pdbx_description
1 polymer ?
#
loop_
_entity_poly.entity_id
_entity_poly.type
_entity_poly.pdbx_seq_one_letter_code
_entity_poly.pdbx_strand_id
1 'polypeptide(L)' 'MRILHMLLVVLFLMLQGAAGQLVFPRLDDSCAAQNGRCFPGICRRPFYWIGSCGNGFSCCRR' A
#
# COMPACT_ATOMS: atom_id res chain seq x y z
N MET A 1 -3.75 13.26 40.03
CA MET A 1 -3.13 13.55 38.71
C MET A 1 -2.12 12.47 38.29
N ARG A 2 -2.48 11.17 38.26
CA ARG A 2 -1.57 10.08 37.82
C ARG A 2 -2.32 8.91 37.16
N ILE A 3 -3.56 8.65 37.60
CA ILE A 3 -4.47 7.63 37.04
C ILE A 3 -4.88 7.96 35.59
N LEU A 4 -5.13 9.24 35.27
CA LEU A 4 -5.49 9.66 33.91
C LEU A 4 -4.40 9.30 32.89
N HIS A 5 -3.13 9.46 33.26
CA HIS A 5 -1.99 9.10 32.40
C HIS A 5 -1.87 7.60 32.20
N MET A 6 -2.13 6.79 33.23
CA MET A 6 -2.10 5.34 33.12
C MET A 6 -3.19 4.81 32.17
N LEU A 7 -4.39 5.38 32.27
CA LEU A 7 -5.50 5.00 31.38
C LEU A 7 -5.21 5.36 29.91
N LEU A 8 -4.59 6.53 29.70
CA LEU A 8 -4.16 6.99 28.39
C LEU A 8 -3.12 6.04 27.77
N VAL A 9 -2.12 5.60 28.54
CA VAL A 9 -1.11 4.63 28.07
C VAL A 9 -1.75 3.30 27.65
N VAL A 10 -2.69 2.77 28.43
CA VAL A 10 -3.39 1.52 28.09
C VAL A 10 -4.20 1.68 26.80
N LEU A 11 -4.88 2.81 26.62
CA LEU A 11 -5.64 3.09 25.40
C LEU A 11 -4.73 3.11 24.16
N PHE A 12 -3.55 3.74 24.26
CA PHE A 12 -2.57 3.80 23.16
C PHE A 12 -2.01 2.41 22.80
N LEU A 13 -1.75 1.56 23.80
CA LEU A 13 -1.27 0.20 23.57
C LEU A 13 -2.29 -0.66 22.82
N MET A 14 -3.58 -0.56 23.15
CA MET A 14 -4.63 -1.29 22.44
C MET A 14 -4.84 -0.78 21.01
N LEU A 15 -4.69 0.52 20.78
CA LEU A 15 -4.87 1.11 19.45
C LEU A 15 -3.78 0.68 18.44
N GLN A 16 -2.55 0.44 18.91
CA GLN A 16 -1.46 -0.03 18.04
C GLN A 16 -1.69 -1.46 17.50
N GLY A 17 -2.41 -2.30 18.24
CA GLY A 17 -2.76 -3.67 17.81
C GLY A 17 -3.70 -3.72 16.59
N ALA A 18 -4.49 -2.66 16.35
CA ALA A 18 -5.41 -2.59 15.21
C ALA A 18 -4.73 -2.12 13.90
N ALA A 19 -3.54 -1.52 13.98
CA ALA A 19 -2.87 -0.92 12.82
C ALA A 19 -2.05 -1.92 11.98
N GLY A 20 -1.90 -3.17 12.41
CA GLY A 20 -1.03 -4.16 11.76
C GLY A 20 -1.57 -4.81 10.46
N GLN A 21 -2.84 -4.58 10.09
CA GLN A 21 -3.49 -5.31 8.97
C GLN A 21 -3.63 -4.48 7.67
N LEU A 22 -3.19 -3.23 7.64
CA LEU A 22 -3.48 -2.32 6.50
C LEU A 22 -2.45 -2.40 5.36
N VAL A 23 -1.58 -3.41 5.35
CA VAL A 23 -0.50 -3.57 4.37
C VAL A 23 -0.76 -4.72 3.40
N PHE A 24 -1.94 -4.71 2.79
CA PHE A 24 -2.03 -5.14 1.39
C PHE A 24 -2.35 -3.88 0.58
N PRO A 25 -1.39 -2.95 0.40
CA PRO A 25 -1.58 -1.93 -0.62
C PRO A 25 -1.80 -2.73 -1.89
N ARG A 26 -2.99 -2.62 -2.46
CA ARG A 26 -3.30 -3.28 -3.72
C ARG A 26 -2.15 -2.91 -4.65
N LEU A 27 -1.50 -3.90 -5.27
CA LEU A 27 -0.33 -3.65 -6.14
C LEU A 27 -0.58 -2.51 -7.15
N ASP A 28 -1.86 -2.29 -7.47
CA ASP A 28 -2.39 -1.14 -8.21
C ASP A 28 -2.01 0.23 -7.63
N ASP A 29 -2.18 0.45 -6.32
CA ASP A 29 -1.85 1.71 -5.64
C ASP A 29 -0.34 1.98 -5.67
N SER A 30 0.48 0.92 -5.53
CA SER A 30 1.94 1.02 -5.65
C SER A 30 2.38 1.38 -7.08
N CYS A 31 1.70 0.83 -8.09
CA CYS A 31 1.95 1.16 -9.49
C CYS A 31 1.63 2.63 -9.78
N ALA A 32 0.44 3.09 -9.35
CA ALA A 32 0.00 4.46 -9.51
C ALA A 32 0.90 5.45 -8.74
N ALA A 33 1.32 5.12 -7.51
CA ALA A 33 2.24 5.93 -6.71
C ALA A 33 3.61 6.12 -7.39
N GLN A 34 4.05 5.13 -8.17
CA GLN A 34 5.28 5.21 -8.97
C GLN A 34 5.09 5.89 -10.34
N ASN A 35 3.95 6.56 -10.57
CA ASN A 35 3.56 7.11 -11.87
C ASN A 35 3.51 6.05 -13.00
N GLY A 36 3.31 4.79 -12.62
CA GLY A 36 3.05 3.67 -13.51
C GLY A 36 1.57 3.57 -13.85
N ARG A 37 1.26 2.82 -14.91
CA ARG A 37 -0.10 2.46 -15.32
C ARG A 37 -0.19 0.96 -15.49
N CYS A 38 -1.29 0.38 -15.03
CA CYS A 38 -1.57 -1.04 -15.19
C CYS A 38 -2.13 -1.29 -16.61
N PHE A 39 -1.43 -2.09 -17.39
CA PHE A 39 -1.86 -2.54 -18.72
C PHE A 39 -2.10 -4.05 -18.72
N PRO A 40 -3.15 -4.54 -19.41
CA PRO A 40 -3.33 -5.97 -19.61
C PRO A 40 -2.23 -6.51 -20.53
N GLY A 41 -1.52 -7.55 -20.10
CA GLY A 41 -0.44 -8.17 -20.88
C GLY A 41 0.90 -7.45 -20.76
N ILE A 42 1.57 -7.16 -21.89
CA ILE A 42 2.91 -6.56 -21.92
C ILE A 42 2.88 -5.04 -22.08
N CYS A 43 3.89 -4.36 -21.54
CA CYS A 43 4.07 -2.93 -21.72
C CYS A 43 4.37 -2.59 -23.18
N ARG A 44 3.58 -1.68 -23.76
CA ARG A 44 3.83 -1.17 -25.12
C ARG A 44 4.82 -0.01 -25.04
N ARG A 45 5.76 0.06 -25.99
CA ARG A 45 6.71 1.16 -26.12
C ARG A 45 5.95 2.50 -26.26
N PRO A 46 6.35 3.59 -25.59
CA PRO A 46 7.62 3.81 -24.86
C PRO A 46 7.65 3.33 -23.40
N PHE A 47 6.62 2.64 -22.91
CA PHE A 47 6.54 2.24 -21.51
C PHE A 47 7.36 0.96 -21.25
N TYR A 48 8.16 0.96 -20.18
CA TYR A 48 8.90 -0.19 -19.67
C TYR A 48 8.18 -0.85 -18.48
N TRP A 49 8.40 -2.15 -18.31
CA TRP A 49 7.83 -2.95 -17.24
C TRP A 49 8.55 -2.65 -15.91
N ILE A 50 7.78 -2.35 -14.87
CA ILE A 50 8.32 -2.07 -13.51
C ILE A 50 7.77 -3.02 -12.45
N GLY A 51 6.78 -3.83 -12.78
CA GLY A 51 6.18 -4.80 -11.87
C GLY A 51 4.87 -5.35 -12.39
N SER A 52 4.17 -6.12 -11.57
CA SER A 52 2.80 -6.56 -11.85
C SER A 52 1.80 -5.71 -11.08
N CYS A 53 0.60 -5.57 -11.63
CA CYS A 53 -0.58 -5.14 -10.90
C CYS A 53 -1.42 -6.37 -10.54
N GLY A 54 -2.49 -6.19 -9.75
CA GLY A 54 -3.43 -7.26 -9.44
C GLY A 54 -4.07 -7.85 -10.71
N ASN A 55 -4.68 -9.04 -10.62
CA ASN A 55 -5.45 -9.67 -11.70
C ASN A 55 -4.70 -9.93 -13.03
N GLY A 56 -3.37 -10.10 -13.00
CA GLY A 56 -2.58 -10.46 -14.20
C GLY A 56 -2.21 -9.27 -15.10
N PHE A 57 -2.36 -8.04 -14.60
CA PHE A 57 -1.94 -6.83 -15.29
C PHE A 57 -0.45 -6.55 -15.04
N SER A 58 0.20 -5.85 -15.97
CA SER A 58 1.57 -5.38 -15.84
C SER A 58 1.60 -3.90 -15.50
N CYS A 59 2.40 -3.51 -14.52
CA CYS A 59 2.69 -2.12 -14.22
C CYS A 59 3.75 -1.59 -15.18
N CYS A 60 3.38 -0.59 -15.96
CA CYS A 60 4.22 0.00 -17.00
C CYS A 60 4.45 1.49 -16.75
N ARG A 61 5.69 1.95 -16.89
CA ARG A 61 6.08 3.35 -16.69
C ARG A 61 6.80 3.87 -17.93
N ARG A 62 6.62 5.16 -18.26
CA ARG A 62 7.31 5.81 -19.37
C ARG A 62 8.72 6.22 -18.98
#